data_AF-A0A7X8ENL2-F1
#
_entry.id   AF-A0A7X8ENL2-F1
#
_cell.length_a   1.000
_cell.length_b   1.000
_cell.length_c   1.000
_cell.angle_alpha   90.00
_cell.angle_beta   90.00
_cell.angle_gamma   90.00
#
_symmetry.space_group_name_H-M   'P 1'
#
loop_
_entity.id
_entity.type
_entity.pdbx_description
1 polymer ?
#
loop_
_entity_poly.entity_id
_entity_poly.type
_entity_poly.pdbx_seq_one_letter_code
_entity_poly.pdbx_strand_id
1 'polypeptide(L)'
;MPIEVKNYLSDDENEFLKGILGCTEENYEKMLSGFASAAFEEYCRMILGQKVYTRISDLKEYRLYLIIKEVFDNRVPDDQKISDLFQTTPTESRSLTRSIASKYQYELREAIKETLKTIIEQSTKENAKWFFTVNSPTKVEELNRILMSIDGRLPQVKKKKGTVSQYEMDNSSYTKLKEYFGL
;
A
#
# COMPACT_ATOMS: atom_id res chain seq x y z
N MET A 1 -20.82 -19.91 -2.57
CA MET A 1 -22.11 -19.46 -3.15
C MET A 1 -21.79 -18.42 -4.21
N PRO A 2 -22.19 -18.60 -5.47
CA PRO A 2 -21.96 -17.59 -6.49
C PRO A 2 -22.78 -16.33 -6.15
N ILE A 3 -22.18 -15.16 -6.36
CA ILE A 3 -22.83 -13.85 -6.19
C ILE A 3 -22.90 -13.23 -7.59
N GLU A 4 -24.08 -12.79 -7.99
CA GLU A 4 -24.26 -12.06 -9.26
C GLU A 4 -24.13 -10.56 -8.99
N VAL A 5 -23.25 -9.90 -9.76
CA VAL A 5 -23.05 -8.45 -9.70
C VAL A 5 -23.29 -7.89 -11.09
N LYS A 6 -24.10 -6.83 -11.19
CA LYS A 6 -24.35 -6.14 -12.45
C LYS A 6 -23.41 -4.94 -12.58
N ASN A 7 -22.67 -4.87 -13.69
CA ASN A 7 -21.91 -3.67 -14.06
C ASN A 7 -22.85 -2.68 -14.77
N TYR A 8 -22.85 -1.42 -14.33
CA TYR A 8 -23.67 -0.34 -14.89
C TYR A 8 -22.84 0.73 -15.61
N LEU A 9 -21.51 0.55 -15.68
CA LEU A 9 -20.61 1.48 -16.34
C LEU A 9 -20.74 1.40 -17.86
N SER A 10 -20.75 2.56 -18.50
CA SER A 10 -20.54 2.69 -19.94
C SER A 10 -19.13 2.29 -20.36
N ASP A 11 -18.89 2.15 -21.66
CA ASP A 11 -17.56 1.81 -22.19
C ASP A 11 -16.53 2.89 -21.85
N ASP A 12 -16.92 4.17 -21.95
CA ASP A 12 -16.07 5.31 -21.60
C ASP A 12 -15.71 5.34 -20.10
N GLU A 13 -16.69 5.03 -19.23
CA GLU A 13 -16.44 4.95 -17.79
C GLU A 13 -15.55 3.76 -17.42
N ASN A 14 -15.69 2.63 -18.12
CA ASN A 14 -14.80 1.48 -17.93
C ASN A 14 -13.37 1.82 -18.33
N GLU A 15 -13.17 2.51 -19.45
CA GLU A 15 -11.84 2.92 -19.90
C GLU A 15 -11.20 3.92 -18.92
N PHE A 16 -11.99 4.89 -18.44
CA PHE A 16 -11.53 5.82 -17.41
C PHE A 16 -11.17 5.10 -16.10
N LEU A 17 -11.97 4.12 -15.68
CA LEU A 17 -11.71 3.33 -14.49
C LEU A 17 -10.41 2.51 -14.62
N LYS A 18 -10.15 1.88 -15.78
CA LYS A 18 -8.88 1.20 -16.05
C LYS A 18 -7.69 2.14 -15.89
N GLY A 19 -7.81 3.37 -16.39
CA GLY A 19 -6.81 4.43 -16.24
C GLY A 19 -6.49 4.74 -14.76
N ILE A 20 -7.51 4.90 -13.91
CA ILE A 20 -7.32 5.13 -12.46
C ILE A 20 -6.66 3.92 -11.78
N LEU A 21 -7.15 2.72 -12.10
CA LEU A 21 -6.62 1.49 -11.52
C LEU A 21 -5.20 1.19 -12.00
N GLY A 22 -4.79 1.71 -13.16
CA GLY A 22 -3.49 1.45 -13.77
C GLY A 22 -3.35 -0.02 -14.15
N CYS A 23 -4.46 -0.63 -14.59
CA CYS A 23 -4.57 -2.06 -14.88
C CYS A 23 -4.53 -2.30 -16.40
N THR A 24 -4.14 -3.51 -16.80
CA THR A 24 -4.23 -3.98 -18.18
C THR A 24 -5.58 -4.66 -18.40
N GLU A 25 -5.95 -4.90 -19.67
CA GLU A 25 -7.15 -5.71 -19.98
C GLU A 25 -7.11 -7.08 -19.28
N GLU A 26 -5.94 -7.71 -19.25
CA GLU A 26 -5.75 -9.06 -18.72
C GLU A 26 -6.00 -9.14 -17.20
N ASN A 27 -5.76 -8.06 -16.46
CA ASN A 27 -5.93 -8.06 -15.00
C ASN A 27 -7.12 -7.21 -14.52
N TYR A 28 -7.83 -6.53 -15.42
CA TYR A 28 -8.97 -5.67 -15.09
C TYR A 28 -10.08 -6.43 -14.38
N GLU A 29 -10.52 -7.57 -14.93
CA GLU A 29 -11.57 -8.39 -14.33
C GLU A 29 -11.17 -8.93 -12.95
N LYS A 30 -9.90 -9.34 -12.78
CA LYS A 30 -9.38 -9.77 -11.48
C LYS A 30 -9.44 -8.63 -10.46
N MET A 31 -9.00 -7.43 -10.83
CA MET A 31 -9.03 -6.27 -9.94
C MET A 31 -10.45 -5.87 -9.57
N LEU A 32 -11.38 -5.80 -10.53
CA LEU A 32 -12.79 -5.51 -10.26
C LEU A 32 -13.42 -6.55 -9.34
N SER A 33 -13.11 -7.83 -9.55
CA SER A 33 -13.58 -8.91 -8.68
C SER A 33 -13.06 -8.74 -7.25
N GLY A 34 -11.80 -8.32 -7.08
CA GLY A 34 -11.24 -7.97 -5.78
C GLY A 34 -11.96 -6.80 -5.11
N PHE A 35 -12.28 -5.73 -5.86
CA PHE A 35 -13.06 -4.61 -5.33
C PHE A 35 -14.49 -5.03 -4.93
N ALA A 36 -15.13 -5.87 -5.75
CA ALA A 36 -16.46 -6.40 -5.43
C ALA A 36 -16.43 -7.29 -4.18
N SER A 37 -15.41 -8.16 -4.05
CA SER A 37 -15.18 -8.99 -2.86
C SER A 37 -15.00 -8.13 -1.61
N ALA A 38 -14.12 -7.11 -1.66
CA ALA A 38 -13.89 -6.18 -0.57
C ALA A 38 -15.16 -5.41 -0.17
N ALA A 39 -15.92 -4.88 -1.15
CA ALA A 39 -17.16 -4.17 -0.88
C ALA A 39 -18.22 -5.11 -0.27
N PHE A 40 -18.34 -6.33 -0.77
CA PHE A 40 -19.27 -7.31 -0.24
C PHE A 40 -18.92 -7.69 1.20
N GLU A 41 -17.65 -7.94 1.52
CA GLU A 41 -17.22 -8.17 2.89
C GLU A 41 -17.53 -6.96 3.79
N GLU A 42 -17.28 -5.73 3.34
CA GLU A 42 -17.63 -4.51 4.08
C GLU A 42 -19.11 -4.52 4.50
N TYR A 43 -20.01 -4.81 3.56
CA TYR A 43 -21.44 -4.92 3.83
C TYR A 43 -21.79 -6.07 4.76
N CYS A 44 -21.24 -7.27 4.56
CA CYS A 44 -21.50 -8.42 5.42
C CYS A 44 -21.12 -8.13 6.88
N ARG A 45 -19.93 -7.56 7.11
CA ARG A 45 -19.43 -7.23 8.45
C ARG A 45 -20.27 -6.16 9.12
N MET A 46 -20.78 -5.21 8.34
CA MET A 46 -21.68 -4.17 8.83
C MET A 46 -23.07 -4.73 9.20
N ILE A 47 -23.68 -5.53 8.32
CA ILE A 47 -25.01 -6.13 8.56
C ILE A 47 -24.99 -7.07 9.76
N LEU A 48 -23.90 -7.82 9.97
CA LEU A 48 -23.71 -8.67 11.13
C LEU A 48 -23.40 -7.91 12.44
N GLY A 49 -23.30 -6.57 12.39
CA GLY A 49 -22.94 -5.74 13.54
C GLY A 49 -21.48 -5.86 13.99
N GLN A 50 -20.61 -6.51 13.21
CA GLN A 50 -19.19 -6.70 13.52
C GLN A 50 -18.36 -5.45 13.22
N LYS A 51 -18.84 -4.61 12.30
CA LYS A 51 -18.22 -3.31 11.94
C LYS A 51 -19.30 -2.24 11.88
N VAL A 52 -19.38 -1.41 12.92
CA VAL A 52 -20.29 -0.25 12.97
C VAL A 52 -19.44 1.02 12.87
N TYR A 53 -19.58 1.73 11.76
CA TYR A 53 -18.84 2.98 11.53
C TYR A 53 -19.60 4.15 12.12
N THR A 54 -18.97 4.90 13.03
CA THR A 54 -19.55 6.13 13.59
C THR A 54 -18.99 7.38 12.90
N ARG A 55 -17.82 7.25 12.26
CA ARG A 55 -17.16 8.31 11.50
C ARG A 55 -16.85 7.82 10.09
N ILE A 56 -16.90 8.73 9.12
CA ILE A 56 -16.50 8.45 7.73
C ILE A 56 -15.05 7.96 7.65
N SER A 57 -14.18 8.41 8.56
CA SER A 57 -12.79 7.94 8.65
C SER A 57 -12.71 6.45 8.95
N ASP A 58 -13.54 5.93 9.87
CA ASP A 58 -13.55 4.50 10.22
C ASP A 58 -13.92 3.63 9.01
N LEU A 59 -14.87 4.12 8.20
CA LEU A 59 -15.28 3.47 6.96
C LEU A 59 -14.14 3.45 5.94
N LYS A 60 -13.50 4.61 5.67
CA LYS A 60 -12.37 4.71 4.73
C LYS A 60 -11.21 3.81 5.14
N GLU A 61 -10.89 3.78 6.43
CA GLU A 61 -9.84 2.92 7.00
C GLU A 61 -10.11 1.44 6.77
N TYR A 62 -11.33 0.99 7.09
CA TYR A 62 -11.69 -0.41 6.90
C TYR A 62 -11.75 -0.80 5.42
N ARG A 63 -12.26 0.10 4.57
CA ARG A 63 -12.28 -0.11 3.12
C ARG A 63 -10.88 -0.28 2.55
N LEU A 64 -9.95 0.60 2.91
CA LEU A 64 -8.56 0.49 2.45
C LEU A 64 -7.92 -0.82 2.94
N TYR A 65 -8.19 -1.20 4.20
CA TYR A 65 -7.74 -2.49 4.73
C TYR A 65 -8.23 -3.68 3.90
N LEU A 66 -9.51 -3.73 3.52
CA LEU A 66 -10.04 -4.80 2.68
C LEU A 66 -9.48 -4.75 1.25
N ILE A 67 -9.35 -3.56 0.66
CA ILE A 67 -8.75 -3.37 -0.66
C ILE A 67 -7.30 -3.88 -0.69
N ILE A 68 -6.50 -3.61 0.35
CA ILE A 68 -5.13 -4.15 0.44
C ILE A 68 -5.12 -5.67 0.35
N LYS A 69 -6.05 -6.32 1.06
CA LYS A 69 -6.14 -7.79 1.09
C LYS A 69 -6.63 -8.38 -0.23
N GLU A 70 -7.72 -7.86 -0.76
CA GLU A 70 -8.44 -8.47 -1.88
C GLU A 70 -7.94 -8.02 -3.26
N VAL A 71 -7.43 -6.78 -3.37
CA VAL A 71 -7.08 -6.17 -4.66
C VAL A 71 -5.57 -6.14 -4.88
N PHE A 72 -4.80 -5.82 -3.84
CA PHE A 72 -3.36 -5.62 -3.95
C PHE A 72 -2.54 -6.82 -3.52
N ASP A 73 -3.12 -8.03 -3.57
CA ASP A 73 -2.48 -9.29 -3.20
C ASP A 73 -1.76 -9.19 -1.83
N ASN A 74 -2.44 -8.57 -0.86
CA ASN A 74 -1.93 -8.28 0.48
C ASN A 74 -0.64 -7.42 0.48
N ARG A 75 -0.53 -6.43 -0.42
CA ARG A 75 0.55 -5.42 -0.43
C ARG A 75 -0.03 -4.02 -0.27
N VAL A 76 0.70 -3.17 0.45
CA VAL A 76 0.27 -1.79 0.70
C VAL A 76 0.53 -0.95 -0.56
N PRO A 77 -0.52 -0.39 -1.22
CA PRO A 77 -0.33 0.50 -2.36
C PRO A 77 0.45 1.75 -1.95
N ASP A 78 0.97 2.50 -2.93
CA ASP A 78 1.62 3.78 -2.63
C ASP A 78 0.60 4.88 -2.32
N ASP A 79 1.09 6.01 -1.80
CA ASP A 79 0.20 7.09 -1.33
C ASP A 79 -0.54 7.73 -2.51
N GLN A 80 0.03 7.69 -3.73
CA GLN A 80 -0.61 8.21 -4.94
C GLN A 80 -1.77 7.31 -5.35
N LYS A 81 -1.57 6.00 -5.42
CA LYS A 81 -2.64 5.04 -5.73
C LYS A 81 -3.77 5.12 -4.72
N ILE A 82 -3.47 5.32 -3.43
CA ILE A 82 -4.49 5.58 -2.40
C ILE A 82 -5.22 6.90 -2.68
N SER A 83 -4.50 7.95 -3.06
CA SER A 83 -5.08 9.25 -3.44
C SER A 83 -6.06 9.11 -4.61
N ASP A 84 -5.66 8.38 -5.65
CA ASP A 84 -6.46 8.15 -6.85
C ASP A 84 -7.72 7.31 -6.54
N LEU A 85 -7.60 6.27 -5.71
CA LEU A 85 -8.72 5.42 -5.31
C LEU A 85 -9.75 6.15 -4.44
N PHE A 86 -9.28 6.96 -3.49
CA PHE A 86 -10.16 7.63 -2.53
C PHE A 86 -10.49 9.07 -2.91
N GLN A 87 -9.95 9.56 -4.03
CA GLN A 87 -10.08 10.96 -4.48
C GLN A 87 -9.70 11.94 -3.37
N THR A 88 -8.53 11.70 -2.78
CA THR A 88 -8.02 12.47 -1.64
C THR A 88 -6.70 13.15 -1.96
N THR A 89 -6.36 14.17 -1.19
CA THR A 89 -5.05 14.82 -1.29
C THR A 89 -3.94 13.89 -0.81
N PRO A 90 -2.67 14.08 -1.25
CA PRO A 90 -1.54 13.28 -0.77
C PRO A 90 -1.38 13.29 0.75
N THR A 91 -1.74 14.39 1.42
CA THR A 91 -1.68 14.51 2.88
C THR A 91 -2.74 13.63 3.57
N GLU A 92 -3.95 13.61 3.03
CA GLU A 92 -5.03 12.74 3.53
C GLU A 92 -4.70 11.27 3.32
N SER A 93 -4.18 10.90 2.14
CA SER A 93 -3.74 9.53 1.85
C SER A 93 -2.66 9.05 2.80
N ARG A 94 -1.64 9.88 3.08
CA ARG A 94 -0.62 9.55 4.09
C ARG A 94 -1.21 9.36 5.47
N SER A 95 -2.15 10.21 5.85
CA SER A 95 -2.82 10.12 7.14
C SER A 95 -3.64 8.83 7.23
N LEU A 96 -4.33 8.46 6.16
CA LEU A 96 -5.08 7.21 6.04
C LEU A 96 -4.15 5.99 6.14
N THR A 97 -3.03 5.97 5.39
CA THR A 97 -2.03 4.88 5.44
C THR A 97 -1.49 4.69 6.86
N ARG A 98 -1.14 5.77 7.56
CA ARG A 98 -0.66 5.69 8.95
C ARG A 98 -1.76 5.21 9.90
N SER A 99 -2.99 5.67 9.72
CA SER A 99 -4.13 5.26 10.54
C SER A 99 -4.38 3.76 10.42
N ILE A 100 -4.45 3.23 9.19
CA ILE A 100 -4.67 1.79 8.98
C ILE A 100 -3.50 0.95 9.49
N ALA A 101 -2.26 1.41 9.31
CA ALA A 101 -1.08 0.68 9.78
C ALA A 101 -1.04 0.60 11.31
N SER A 102 -1.59 1.60 12.02
CA SER A 102 -1.71 1.58 13.47
C SER A 102 -2.92 0.77 13.94
N LYS A 103 -4.09 0.92 13.30
CA LYS A 103 -5.35 0.31 13.73
C LYS A 103 -5.44 -1.18 13.41
N TYR A 104 -4.87 -1.59 12.27
CA TYR A 104 -4.83 -2.96 11.78
C TYR A 104 -3.40 -3.51 11.76
N GLN A 105 -2.57 -3.09 12.71
CA GLN A 105 -1.13 -3.41 12.73
C GLN A 105 -0.87 -4.91 12.66
N TYR A 106 -1.66 -5.71 13.37
CA TYR A 106 -1.48 -7.17 13.39
C TYR A 106 -1.91 -7.79 12.07
N GLU A 107 -3.05 -7.36 11.53
CA GLU A 107 -3.64 -7.89 10.31
C GLU A 107 -2.88 -7.46 9.06
N LEU A 108 -2.23 -6.29 9.09
CA LEU A 108 -1.42 -5.75 7.99
C LEU A 108 0.08 -6.02 8.16
N ARG A 109 0.51 -6.71 9.23
CA ARG A 109 1.93 -6.95 9.50
C ARG A 109 2.64 -7.60 8.31
N GLU A 110 2.08 -8.68 7.79
CA GLU A 110 2.64 -9.37 6.63
C GLU A 110 2.56 -8.51 5.37
N ALA A 111 1.48 -7.75 5.20
CA ALA A 111 1.33 -6.88 4.03
C ALA A 111 2.39 -5.79 3.99
N ILE A 112 2.63 -5.14 5.13
CA ILE A 112 3.69 -4.14 5.30
C ILE A 112 5.05 -4.79 5.06
N LYS A 113 5.31 -5.94 5.69
CA LYS A 113 6.57 -6.66 5.57
C LYS A 113 6.89 -7.02 4.11
N GLU A 114 5.97 -7.66 3.40
CA GLU A 114 6.18 -8.04 1.99
C GLU A 114 6.34 -6.81 1.09
N THR A 115 5.58 -5.74 1.34
CA THR A 115 5.75 -4.47 0.60
C THR A 115 7.15 -3.89 0.77
N LEU A 116 7.66 -3.84 2.01
CA LEU A 116 8.99 -3.32 2.30
C LEU A 116 10.08 -4.25 1.77
N LYS A 117 9.90 -5.56 1.88
CA LYS A 117 10.80 -6.57 1.32
C LYS A 117 10.98 -6.38 -0.18
N THR A 118 9.89 -6.22 -0.94
CA THR A 118 9.95 -5.97 -2.39
C THR A 118 10.73 -4.70 -2.72
N ILE A 119 10.61 -3.63 -1.92
CA ILE A 119 11.41 -2.41 -2.10
C ILE A 119 12.92 -2.71 -1.98
N ILE A 120 13.30 -3.51 -1.00
CA ILE A 120 14.70 -3.89 -0.79
C ILE A 120 15.20 -4.80 -1.92
N GLU A 121 14.42 -5.80 -2.34
CA GLU A 121 14.76 -6.69 -3.46
C GLU A 121 14.96 -5.93 -4.78
N GLN A 122 14.15 -4.91 -5.04
CA GLN A 122 14.19 -4.10 -6.26
C GLN A 122 15.22 -2.96 -6.20
N SER A 123 15.91 -2.78 -5.08
CA SER A 123 16.91 -1.74 -4.93
C SER A 123 18.11 -2.00 -5.84
N THR A 124 18.60 -0.98 -6.51
CA THR A 124 19.76 -1.06 -7.41
C THR A 124 20.99 -0.43 -6.77
N LYS A 125 22.15 -1.06 -6.96
CA LYS A 125 23.42 -0.54 -6.48
C LYS A 125 24.04 0.39 -7.51
N GLU A 126 24.38 1.60 -7.11
CA GLU A 126 25.15 2.55 -7.92
C GLU A 126 26.31 3.08 -7.05
N ASN A 127 27.54 2.86 -7.50
CA ASN A 127 28.77 3.10 -6.72
C ASN A 127 28.75 2.35 -5.36
N ALA A 128 28.71 3.09 -4.25
CA ALA A 128 28.73 2.57 -2.88
C ALA A 128 27.36 2.67 -2.17
N LYS A 129 26.32 3.10 -2.87
CA LYS A 129 24.97 3.30 -2.31
C LYS A 129 23.94 2.47 -3.05
N TRP A 130 22.83 2.22 -2.37
CA TRP A 130 21.66 1.53 -2.91
C TRP A 130 20.53 2.53 -3.12
N PHE A 131 19.78 2.35 -4.19
CA PHE A 131 18.74 3.26 -4.63
C PHE A 131 17.46 2.50 -4.94
N PHE A 132 16.33 3.12 -4.66
CA PHE A 132 15.02 2.63 -5.07
C PHE A 132 14.08 3.81 -5.28
N THR A 133 13.01 3.59 -6.03
CA THR A 133 11.99 4.60 -6.31
C THR A 133 10.69 4.17 -5.66
N VAL A 134 10.11 5.02 -4.81
CA VAL A 134 8.80 4.76 -4.21
C VAL A 134 8.02 6.05 -4.02
N ASN A 135 6.75 6.06 -4.41
CA ASN A 135 5.87 7.22 -4.20
C ASN A 135 5.10 7.13 -2.87
N SER A 136 5.79 6.78 -1.79
CA SER A 136 5.21 6.72 -0.45
C SER A 136 6.28 7.00 0.61
N PRO A 137 6.36 8.25 1.12
CA PRO A 137 7.18 8.58 2.27
C PRO A 137 6.89 7.70 3.48
N THR A 138 5.64 7.25 3.65
CA THR A 138 5.23 6.36 4.75
C THR A 138 5.98 5.03 4.74
N LYS A 139 6.25 4.45 3.55
CA LYS A 139 7.07 3.22 3.43
C LYS A 139 8.52 3.45 3.86
N VAL A 140 9.06 4.64 3.56
CA VAL A 140 10.43 5.02 3.96
C VAL A 140 10.52 5.30 5.47
N GLU A 141 9.49 5.92 6.05
CA GLU A 141 9.35 6.06 7.51
C GLU A 141 9.40 4.69 8.20
N GLU A 142 8.71 3.69 7.66
CA GLU A 142 8.70 2.34 8.24
C GLU A 142 10.04 1.61 8.07
N LEU A 143 10.73 1.74 6.92
CA LEU A 143 12.11 1.22 6.78
C LEU A 143 13.06 1.83 7.82
N ASN A 144 12.96 3.14 8.06
CA ASN A 144 13.76 3.83 9.07
C ASN A 144 13.39 3.39 10.50
N ARG A 145 12.12 3.11 10.77
CA ARG A 145 11.68 2.52 12.05
C ARG A 145 12.31 1.14 12.28
N ILE A 146 12.36 0.29 11.24
CA ILE A 146 13.03 -1.02 11.30
C ILE A 146 14.53 -0.85 11.54
N LEU A 147 15.21 0.04 10.81
CA LEU A 147 16.63 0.31 11.05
C LEU A 147 16.90 0.76 12.49
N MET A 148 16.06 1.65 13.02
CA MET A 148 16.16 2.13 14.40
C MET A 148 15.97 1.01 15.43
N SER A 149 15.08 0.04 15.17
CA SER A 149 14.88 -1.11 16.07
C SER A 149 16.00 -2.15 15.99
N ILE A 150 16.72 -2.21 14.86
CA ILE A 150 17.91 -3.06 14.67
C ILE A 150 19.15 -2.44 15.34
N ASP A 151 19.54 -1.23 14.93
CA ASP A 151 20.65 -0.47 15.51
C ASP A 151 20.48 1.04 15.19
N GLY A 152 20.27 1.85 16.23
CA GLY A 152 20.05 3.29 16.11
C GLY A 152 21.23 4.11 15.55
N ARG A 153 22.39 3.49 15.32
CA ARG A 153 23.55 4.14 14.67
C ARG A 153 23.56 3.96 13.16
N LEU A 154 22.68 3.13 12.60
CA LEU A 154 22.62 2.89 11.16
C LEU A 154 22.20 4.18 10.41
N PRO A 155 22.80 4.45 9.24
CA PRO A 155 22.36 5.55 8.39
C PRO A 155 20.89 5.38 7.98
N GLN A 156 20.09 6.41 8.20
CA GLN A 156 18.70 6.44 7.74
C GLN A 156 18.64 6.42 6.19
N VAL A 157 17.57 5.84 5.66
CA VAL A 157 17.16 5.98 4.26
C VAL A 157 16.70 7.41 4.00
N LYS A 158 17.25 8.06 2.97
CA LYS A 158 17.00 9.48 2.66
C LYS A 158 16.56 9.66 1.22
N LYS A 159 15.80 10.72 0.96
CA LYS A 159 15.46 11.12 -0.40
C LYS A 159 16.72 11.62 -1.13
N LYS A 160 16.99 11.10 -2.33
CA LYS A 160 18.10 11.55 -3.18
C LYS A 160 17.81 12.97 -3.65
N LYS A 161 18.75 13.90 -3.43
CA LYS A 161 18.60 15.30 -3.85
C LYS A 161 18.41 15.39 -5.36
N GLY A 162 17.57 16.34 -5.80
CA GLY A 162 17.28 16.55 -7.22
C GLY A 162 16.34 15.51 -7.84
N THR A 163 15.73 14.63 -7.04
CA THR A 163 14.78 13.61 -7.54
C THR A 163 13.39 13.77 -6.93
N VAL A 164 12.37 13.26 -7.62
CA VAL A 164 10.97 13.35 -7.18
C VAL A 164 10.65 12.28 -6.13
N SER A 165 11.06 11.03 -6.35
CA SER A 165 10.67 9.87 -5.54
C SER A 165 11.79 8.82 -5.39
N GLN A 166 13.04 9.16 -5.72
CA GLN A 166 14.17 8.27 -5.54
C GLN A 166 14.75 8.46 -4.13
N TYR A 167 15.06 7.34 -3.49
CA TYR A 167 15.68 7.28 -2.18
C TYR A 167 17.03 6.58 -2.28
N GLU A 168 17.92 6.92 -1.35
CA GLU A 168 19.24 6.35 -1.20
C GLU A 168 19.44 5.78 0.20
N MET A 169 20.20 4.69 0.27
CA MET A 169 20.63 4.08 1.52
C MET A 169 22.09 3.62 1.43
N ASP A 170 22.80 3.70 2.55
CA ASP A 170 24.16 3.19 2.65
C ASP A 170 24.16 1.65 2.68
N ASN A 171 25.28 1.05 2.24
CA ASN A 171 25.40 -0.40 2.15
C ASN A 171 25.18 -1.12 3.49
N SER A 172 25.54 -0.49 4.61
CA SER A 172 25.30 -1.02 5.96
C SER A 172 23.80 -1.17 6.26
N SER A 173 23.01 -0.14 5.99
CA SER A 173 21.56 -0.14 6.18
C SER A 173 20.87 -1.13 5.25
N TYR A 174 21.28 -1.17 3.97
CA TYR A 174 20.79 -2.16 3.02
C TYR A 174 21.02 -3.59 3.52
N THR A 175 22.25 -3.89 3.98
CA THR A 175 22.61 -5.23 4.45
C THR A 175 21.78 -5.64 5.66
N LYS A 176 21.53 -4.73 6.61
CA LYS A 176 20.69 -5.00 7.79
C LYS A 176 19.21 -5.18 7.46
N LEU A 177 18.68 -4.41 6.52
CA LEU A 177 17.32 -4.63 6.02
C LEU A 177 17.21 -5.97 5.28
N LYS A 178 18.21 -6.32 4.47
CA LYS A 178 18.29 -7.60 3.77
C LYS A 178 18.26 -8.78 4.77
N GLU A 179 19.11 -8.73 5.80
CA GLU A 179 19.12 -9.71 6.89
C GLU A 179 17.76 -9.78 7.62
N TYR A 180 17.17 -8.62 7.97
CA TYR A 180 15.88 -8.55 8.66
C TYR A 180 14.73 -9.20 7.88
N PHE A 181 14.73 -9.03 6.56
CA PHE A 181 13.71 -9.61 5.68
C PHE A 181 14.02 -11.05 5.23
N GLY A 182 15.17 -11.61 5.58
CA GLY A 182 15.59 -12.96 5.18
C GLY A 182 15.90 -13.07 3.69
N LEU A 183 16.48 -12.03 3.11
CA LEU A 183 16.87 -11.91 1.69
C LEU A 183 18.34 -12.27 1.45
#